data_AF-A0A6L4Y7I7-F1
#
_entry.id   AF-A0A6L4Y7I7-F1
#
_cell.length_a   1.000
_cell.length_b   1.000
_cell.length_c   1.000
_cell.angle_alpha   90.00
_cell.angle_beta   90.00
_cell.angle_gamma   90.00
#
_symmetry.space_group_name_H-M   'P 1'
#
loop_
_entity.id
_entity.type
_entity.pdbx_description
1 polymer ?
#
loop_
_entity_poly.entity_id
_entity_poly.type
_entity_poly.pdbx_seq_one_letter_code
_entity_poly.pdbx_strand_id
1 'polypeptide(L)'
;MREIWRIMKKVPQRFIKLSSLILLFIFIILKVAVLPFQINSSENLDYLKKGILDMLTSRISVEGKVVVLENKLVSEVLSQINESPTTEEAIRKIGTQLGVDFIISGSLTKIGDSVSIDAKMFDLKEKKSVTSLFATSKGLDNVIPEISEFALKANSRITGKPYSVYSSPPPPPPPTASEEASAFMSGFLVPKKGKGPSSDTGSEFVMSGDPLRLKKGFWKSQRLDFGIKGIAVGDVDGDGKKETVVIDKNSIYIYRYSEDRLALIKKIKGKKSDNYLSLDVADINKNGISEIFVTNLVDTRLESFVMEFQKGDFVKIEPAGINYFFKVIETSKNGSMLLGQKAGLDGLFYGGVTQLVWKDNKYMEEKNIPLPRNAIVYGFNLIDVDKDGKEEIVLIDNYDNLKVFSNSGELMWKSDEIYGGTKNFLTKYPS
;
A
#
# COMPACT_ATOMS: atom_id res chain seq x y z
N MET A 1 -55.53 14.08 -54.71
CA MET A 1 -54.34 13.49 -54.06
C MET A 1 -53.18 13.34 -55.06
N ARG A 2 -52.67 14.46 -55.58
CA ARG A 2 -51.60 14.50 -56.61
C ARG A 2 -50.42 15.40 -56.22
N GLU A 3 -50.30 15.80 -54.96
CA GLU A 3 -49.18 16.63 -54.50
C GLU A 3 -48.31 16.02 -53.40
N ILE A 4 -48.61 14.81 -52.91
CA ILE A 4 -47.79 14.15 -51.88
C ILE A 4 -46.78 13.15 -52.48
N TRP A 5 -46.90 12.79 -53.77
CA TRP A 5 -46.06 11.75 -54.38
C TRP A 5 -44.82 12.25 -55.13
N ARG A 6 -44.48 13.56 -55.06
CA ARG A 6 -43.37 14.15 -55.83
C ARG A 6 -42.11 14.49 -55.01
N ILE A 7 -42.09 14.23 -53.70
CA ILE A 7 -40.92 14.49 -52.82
C ILE A 7 -40.41 13.18 -52.16
N MET A 8 -40.48 12.05 -52.86
CA MET A 8 -39.88 10.78 -52.39
C MET A 8 -38.95 10.13 -53.43
N LYS A 9 -38.42 10.89 -54.37
CA LYS A 9 -37.34 10.46 -55.26
C LYS A 9 -36.16 11.42 -55.14
N LYS A 10 -35.29 11.15 -54.17
CA LYS A 10 -33.83 11.38 -54.15
C LYS A 10 -33.34 11.48 -52.69
N VAL A 11 -33.12 10.33 -52.06
CA VAL A 11 -32.10 10.19 -51.02
C VAL A 11 -31.35 8.90 -51.32
N PRO A 12 -30.03 8.93 -51.53
CA PRO A 12 -29.23 7.76 -51.89
C PRO A 12 -29.12 6.77 -50.72
N GLN A 13 -29.13 5.48 -51.06
CA GLN A 13 -28.91 4.34 -50.18
C GLN A 13 -27.56 4.44 -49.45
N ARG A 14 -27.54 5.02 -48.25
CA ARG A 14 -26.42 4.88 -47.31
C ARG A 14 -26.85 4.91 -45.84
N PHE A 15 -28.02 4.37 -45.52
CA PHE A 15 -28.37 4.06 -44.13
C PHE A 15 -29.30 2.84 -44.16
N ILE A 16 -28.84 1.73 -43.60
CA ILE A 16 -29.53 0.55 -43.05
C ILE A 16 -28.51 -0.60 -43.12
N LYS A 17 -27.65 -0.65 -42.10
CA LYS A 17 -27.01 -1.86 -41.57
C LYS A 17 -26.39 -1.47 -40.24
N LEU A 18 -27.22 -1.33 -39.22
CA LEU A 18 -26.78 -1.31 -37.84
C LEU A 18 -27.89 -1.91 -36.97
N SER A 19 -28.03 -3.23 -37.05
CA SER A 19 -28.82 -3.98 -36.06
C SER A 19 -28.23 -5.37 -35.91
N SER A 20 -27.81 -5.67 -34.68
CA SER A 20 -27.45 -7.00 -34.16
C SER A 20 -26.05 -7.53 -34.47
N LEU A 21 -25.07 -7.05 -33.72
CA LEU A 21 -24.01 -7.93 -33.20
C LEU A 21 -23.64 -7.46 -31.79
N ILE A 22 -24.50 -7.81 -30.83
CA ILE A 22 -24.10 -7.83 -29.41
C ILE A 22 -23.14 -9.01 -29.28
N LEU A 23 -21.86 -8.73 -29.33
CA LEU A 23 -20.82 -9.67 -28.92
C LEU A 23 -20.91 -9.76 -27.40
N LEU A 24 -21.66 -10.76 -26.91
CA LEU A 24 -21.69 -11.11 -25.51
C LEU A 24 -20.29 -11.63 -25.14
N PHE A 25 -19.42 -10.75 -24.67
CA PHE A 25 -18.21 -11.16 -23.97
C PHE A 25 -18.67 -11.87 -22.69
N ILE A 26 -18.79 -13.20 -22.77
CA ILE A 26 -18.91 -14.03 -21.57
C ILE A 26 -17.57 -13.90 -20.84
N PHE A 27 -17.52 -13.02 -19.84
CA PHE A 27 -16.44 -13.08 -18.85
C PHE A 27 -16.59 -14.40 -18.10
N ILE A 28 -15.77 -15.39 -18.44
CA ILE A 28 -15.71 -16.65 -17.70
C ILE A 28 -15.04 -16.32 -16.37
N ILE A 29 -15.83 -16.28 -15.31
CA ILE A 29 -15.34 -16.15 -13.93
C ILE A 29 -14.93 -17.55 -13.47
N LEU A 30 -13.65 -17.73 -13.17
CA LEU A 30 -13.10 -18.96 -12.62
C LEU A 30 -13.37 -19.02 -11.11
N LYS A 31 -13.82 -20.17 -10.63
CA LYS A 31 -14.07 -20.40 -9.20
C LYS A 31 -12.94 -21.19 -8.58
N VAL A 32 -12.50 -20.79 -7.40
CA VAL A 32 -11.41 -21.44 -6.67
C VAL A 32 -11.87 -21.79 -5.26
N ALA A 33 -11.54 -22.98 -4.77
CA ALA A 33 -11.68 -23.32 -3.36
C ALA A 33 -10.31 -23.41 -2.69
N VAL A 34 -10.16 -22.84 -1.50
CA VAL A 34 -8.99 -23.05 -0.64
C VAL A 34 -9.42 -23.90 0.55
N LEU A 35 -8.87 -25.10 0.65
CA LEU A 35 -9.12 -25.98 1.78
C LEU A 35 -8.34 -25.49 3.01
N PRO A 36 -8.89 -25.65 4.22
CA PRO A 36 -8.16 -25.33 5.44
C PRO A 36 -6.87 -26.15 5.50
N PHE A 37 -5.72 -25.48 5.66
CA PHE A 37 -4.43 -26.16 5.72
C PHE A 37 -4.37 -27.11 6.92
N GLN A 38 -3.82 -28.30 6.70
CA GLN A 38 -3.56 -29.26 7.77
C GLN A 38 -2.33 -28.79 8.54
N ILE A 39 -2.41 -28.73 9.86
CA ILE A 39 -1.29 -28.35 10.71
C ILE A 39 -0.89 -29.56 11.55
N ASN A 40 0.34 -30.02 11.35
CA ASN A 40 0.97 -31.08 12.11
C ASN A 40 2.04 -30.46 13.01
N SER A 41 1.69 -30.16 14.25
CA SER A 41 2.59 -29.52 15.22
C SER A 41 2.26 -30.01 16.63
N SER A 42 3.27 -30.02 17.51
CA SER A 42 3.05 -30.21 18.96
C SER A 42 2.47 -28.97 19.64
N GLU A 43 2.47 -27.83 18.95
CA GLU A 43 1.96 -26.53 19.43
C GLU A 43 0.65 -26.16 18.71
N ASN A 44 -0.20 -25.36 19.36
CA ASN A 44 -1.38 -24.80 18.70
C ASN A 44 -0.97 -23.68 17.74
N LEU A 45 -1.19 -23.90 16.44
CA LEU A 45 -0.95 -22.92 15.38
C LEU A 45 -2.22 -22.56 14.60
N ASP A 46 -3.39 -22.58 15.25
CA ASP A 46 -4.68 -22.30 14.61
C ASP A 46 -4.74 -20.89 13.98
N TYR A 47 -4.02 -19.94 14.57
CA TYR A 47 -3.85 -18.59 14.02
C TYR A 47 -3.21 -18.62 12.62
N LEU A 48 -2.28 -19.54 12.40
CA LEU A 48 -1.56 -19.69 11.14
C LEU A 48 -2.46 -20.34 10.09
N LYS A 49 -3.29 -21.31 10.50
CA LYS A 49 -4.32 -21.91 9.63
C LYS A 49 -5.26 -20.85 9.06
N LYS A 50 -5.76 -19.97 9.93
CA LYS A 50 -6.62 -18.86 9.53
C LYS A 50 -5.87 -17.83 8.67
N GLY A 51 -4.68 -17.43 9.09
CA GLY A 51 -3.86 -16.44 8.36
C GLY A 51 -3.49 -16.90 6.94
N ILE A 52 -3.12 -18.17 6.76
CA ILE A 52 -2.83 -18.75 5.43
C ILE A 52 -4.08 -18.73 4.56
N LEU A 53 -5.23 -19.13 5.09
CA LEU A 53 -6.49 -19.14 4.36
C LEU A 53 -6.89 -17.74 3.90
N ASP A 54 -6.86 -16.76 4.81
CA ASP A 54 -7.20 -15.36 4.51
C ASP A 54 -6.25 -14.80 3.44
N MET A 55 -4.96 -15.08 3.56
CA MET A 55 -3.94 -14.60 2.62
C MET A 55 -4.09 -15.23 1.22
N LEU A 56 -4.30 -16.55 1.13
CA LEU A 56 -4.53 -17.24 -0.14
C LEU A 56 -5.83 -16.76 -0.79
N THR A 57 -6.90 -16.61 -0.02
CA THR A 57 -8.18 -16.09 -0.50
C THR A 57 -8.01 -14.70 -1.11
N SER A 58 -7.30 -13.81 -0.41
CA SER A 58 -7.03 -12.45 -0.88
C SER A 58 -6.19 -12.41 -2.15
N ARG A 59 -5.06 -13.14 -2.19
CA ARG A 59 -4.08 -13.07 -3.30
C ARG A 59 -4.51 -13.80 -4.58
N ILE A 60 -5.43 -14.76 -4.46
CA ILE A 60 -5.92 -15.56 -5.60
C ILE A 60 -7.20 -14.97 -6.19
N SER A 61 -7.99 -14.25 -5.39
CA SER A 61 -9.16 -13.54 -5.89
C SER A 61 -8.75 -12.44 -6.87
N VAL A 62 -9.42 -12.38 -8.01
CA VAL A 62 -9.21 -11.36 -9.04
C VAL A 62 -10.56 -10.87 -9.49
N GLU A 63 -10.86 -9.58 -9.24
CA GLU A 63 -12.16 -9.01 -9.57
C GLU A 63 -12.52 -9.21 -11.05
N GLY A 64 -13.74 -9.72 -11.28
CA GLY A 64 -14.26 -10.01 -12.62
C GLY A 64 -13.63 -11.21 -13.33
N LYS A 65 -12.70 -11.95 -12.70
CA LYS A 65 -11.99 -13.08 -13.32
C LYS A 65 -11.87 -14.33 -12.44
N VAL A 66 -11.58 -14.18 -11.15
CA VAL A 66 -11.36 -15.29 -10.22
C VAL A 66 -12.10 -15.01 -8.92
N VAL A 67 -13.01 -15.91 -8.53
CA VAL A 67 -13.76 -15.86 -7.27
C VAL A 67 -13.32 -17.02 -6.40
N VAL A 68 -12.79 -16.71 -5.21
CA VAL A 68 -12.51 -17.73 -4.20
C VAL A 68 -13.78 -17.96 -3.37
N LEU A 69 -14.18 -19.22 -3.17
CA LEU A 69 -15.35 -19.57 -2.36
C LEU A 69 -15.15 -19.20 -0.89
N GLU A 70 -16.21 -18.75 -0.25
CA GLU A 70 -16.20 -18.45 1.18
C GLU A 70 -15.90 -19.70 2.02
N ASN A 71 -15.09 -19.52 3.06
CA ASN A 71 -14.69 -20.62 3.95
C ASN A 71 -15.88 -21.37 4.58
N LYS A 72 -17.00 -20.67 4.83
CA LYS A 72 -18.21 -21.28 5.40
C LYS A 72 -18.79 -22.35 4.48
N LEU A 73 -18.92 -22.05 3.18
CA LEU A 73 -19.42 -23.00 2.17
C LEU A 73 -18.47 -24.19 2.01
N VAL A 74 -17.16 -23.94 2.01
CA VAL A 74 -16.14 -24.99 1.95
C VAL A 74 -16.24 -25.91 3.18
N SER A 75 -16.38 -25.34 4.38
CA SER A 75 -16.48 -26.10 5.63
C SER A 75 -17.78 -26.91 5.73
N GLU A 76 -18.91 -26.37 5.27
CA GLU A 76 -20.20 -27.09 5.22
C GLU A 76 -20.10 -28.34 4.33
N VAL A 77 -19.51 -28.23 3.14
CA VAL A 77 -19.33 -29.37 2.23
C VAL A 77 -18.34 -30.38 2.80
N LEU A 78 -17.23 -29.91 3.40
CA LEU A 78 -16.27 -30.81 4.07
C LEU A 78 -16.92 -31.60 5.22
N SER A 79 -17.87 -31.01 5.95
CA SER A 79 -18.57 -31.70 7.05
C SER A 79 -19.50 -32.84 6.59
N GLN A 80 -19.92 -32.82 5.32
CA GLN A 80 -20.78 -33.84 4.72
C GLN A 80 -19.99 -34.99 4.08
N ILE A 81 -18.66 -34.85 4.00
CA ILE A 81 -17.76 -35.79 3.36
C ILE A 81 -16.97 -36.51 4.46
N ASN A 82 -17.22 -37.81 4.65
CA ASN A 82 -16.53 -38.66 5.62
C ASN A 82 -15.08 -39.01 5.23
N GLU A 83 -14.46 -38.24 4.35
CA GLU A 83 -13.19 -38.54 3.70
C GLU A 83 -12.23 -37.36 3.88
N SER A 84 -11.11 -37.58 4.56
CA SER A 84 -10.11 -36.53 4.78
C SER A 84 -9.49 -36.08 3.44
N PRO A 85 -9.30 -34.77 3.21
CA PRO A 85 -8.73 -34.23 1.96
C PRO A 85 -7.21 -34.41 1.89
N THR A 86 -6.73 -35.65 1.99
CA THR A 86 -5.30 -35.99 2.00
C THR A 86 -4.84 -36.61 0.69
N THR A 87 -5.74 -37.23 -0.08
CA THR A 87 -5.42 -37.83 -1.38
C THR A 87 -5.88 -36.92 -2.52
N GLU A 88 -5.17 -36.98 -3.66
CA GLU A 88 -5.56 -36.21 -4.86
C GLU A 88 -6.98 -36.56 -5.33
N GLU A 89 -7.36 -37.84 -5.26
CA GLU A 89 -8.70 -38.30 -5.62
C GLU A 89 -9.78 -37.67 -4.74
N ALA A 90 -9.57 -37.63 -3.42
CA ALA A 90 -10.49 -36.99 -2.48
C ALA A 90 -10.57 -35.48 -2.72
N ILE A 91 -9.44 -34.81 -2.93
CA ILE A 91 -9.39 -33.36 -3.19
C ILE A 91 -10.14 -33.01 -4.50
N ARG A 92 -9.95 -33.79 -5.57
CA ARG A 92 -10.66 -33.56 -6.84
C ARG A 92 -12.17 -33.81 -6.72
N LYS A 93 -12.58 -34.82 -5.95
CA LYS A 93 -13.99 -35.12 -5.66
C LYS A 93 -14.65 -33.98 -4.86
N ILE A 94 -13.98 -33.47 -3.83
CA ILE A 94 -14.43 -32.30 -3.05
C ILE A 94 -14.56 -31.07 -3.96
N GLY A 95 -13.56 -30.79 -4.79
CA GLY A 95 -13.60 -29.68 -5.73
C GLY A 95 -14.75 -29.78 -6.73
N THR A 96 -15.04 -30.99 -7.21
CA THR A 96 -16.18 -31.26 -8.11
C THR A 96 -17.52 -31.00 -7.41
N GLN A 97 -17.66 -31.41 -6.15
CA GLN A 97 -18.87 -31.16 -5.34
C GLN A 97 -19.06 -29.67 -5.01
N LEU A 98 -17.96 -28.94 -4.80
CA LEU A 98 -17.98 -27.49 -4.60
C LEU A 98 -18.27 -26.69 -5.88
N GLY A 99 -18.23 -27.34 -7.05
CA GLY A 99 -18.46 -26.67 -8.34
C GLY A 99 -17.41 -25.62 -8.67
N VAL A 100 -16.15 -25.87 -8.28
CA VAL A 100 -15.01 -24.98 -8.57
C VAL A 100 -14.24 -25.43 -9.80
N ASP A 101 -13.44 -24.53 -10.37
CA ASP A 101 -12.51 -24.82 -11.48
C ASP A 101 -11.14 -25.25 -10.94
N PHE A 102 -10.71 -24.66 -9.81
CA PHE A 102 -9.45 -24.98 -9.14
C PHE A 102 -9.66 -25.23 -7.66
N ILE A 103 -8.88 -26.14 -7.09
CA ILE A 103 -8.88 -26.39 -5.64
C ILE A 103 -7.45 -26.38 -5.09
N ILE A 104 -7.25 -25.73 -3.95
CA ILE A 104 -5.97 -25.60 -3.27
C ILE A 104 -6.03 -26.36 -1.95
N SER A 105 -5.02 -27.16 -1.71
CA SER A 105 -4.83 -27.91 -0.46
C SER A 105 -3.39 -27.79 -0.01
N GLY A 106 -3.15 -27.83 1.30
CA GLY A 106 -1.79 -27.90 1.80
C GLY A 106 -1.70 -28.38 3.23
N SER A 107 -0.47 -28.68 3.63
CA SER A 107 -0.10 -29.03 4.99
C SER A 107 1.11 -28.23 5.44
N LEU A 108 1.13 -27.91 6.73
CA LEU A 108 2.24 -27.31 7.42
C LEU A 108 2.63 -28.25 8.56
N THR A 109 3.89 -28.66 8.58
CA THR A 109 4.42 -29.55 9.61
C THR A 109 5.54 -28.83 10.36
N LYS A 110 5.45 -28.75 11.68
CA LYS A 110 6.48 -28.20 12.55
C LYS A 110 7.08 -29.31 13.41
N ILE A 111 8.39 -29.49 13.33
CA ILE A 111 9.15 -30.44 14.15
C ILE A 111 10.34 -29.69 14.75
N GLY A 112 10.30 -29.48 16.07
CA GLY A 112 11.27 -28.63 16.76
C GLY A 112 11.28 -27.20 16.17
N ASP A 113 12.46 -26.76 15.72
CA ASP A 113 12.67 -25.46 15.10
C ASP A 113 12.48 -25.47 13.58
N SER A 114 12.16 -26.60 12.96
CA SER A 114 11.96 -26.71 11.51
C SER A 114 10.49 -26.72 11.14
N VAL A 115 10.14 -25.97 10.11
CA VAL A 115 8.80 -25.88 9.54
C VAL A 115 8.86 -26.26 8.07
N SER A 116 8.02 -27.19 7.65
CA SER A 116 7.88 -27.61 6.25
C SER A 116 6.46 -27.35 5.76
N ILE A 117 6.35 -26.88 4.52
CA ILE A 117 5.09 -26.55 3.86
C ILE A 117 5.00 -27.38 2.57
N ASP A 118 3.89 -28.08 2.40
CA ASP A 118 3.47 -28.70 1.13
C ASP A 118 2.15 -28.04 0.73
N ALA A 119 2.12 -27.32 -0.38
CA ALA A 119 0.90 -26.72 -0.92
C ALA A 119 0.73 -27.10 -2.39
N LYS A 120 -0.49 -27.48 -2.79
CA LYS A 120 -0.83 -27.94 -4.13
C LYS A 120 -2.11 -27.28 -4.60
N MET A 121 -2.13 -26.90 -5.87
CA MET A 121 -3.31 -26.44 -6.59
C MET A 121 -3.62 -27.42 -7.70
N PHE A 122 -4.87 -27.88 -7.76
CA PHE A 122 -5.37 -28.81 -8.77
C PHE A 122 -6.32 -28.08 -9.71
N ASP A 123 -6.07 -28.21 -11.01
CA ASP A 123 -7.03 -27.87 -12.06
C ASP A 123 -8.02 -29.04 -12.24
N LEU A 124 -9.32 -28.77 -12.11
CA LEU A 124 -10.35 -29.81 -12.18
C LEU A 124 -10.77 -30.14 -13.63
N LYS A 125 -10.41 -29.30 -14.60
CA LYS A 125 -10.60 -29.55 -16.04
C LYS A 125 -9.44 -30.36 -16.62
N GLU A 126 -8.22 -30.08 -16.17
CA GLU A 126 -7.00 -30.78 -16.61
C GLU A 126 -6.53 -31.84 -15.60
N LYS A 127 -6.70 -33.12 -15.93
CA LYS A 127 -6.36 -34.26 -15.05
C LYS A 127 -4.90 -34.32 -14.55
N LYS A 128 -3.96 -33.56 -15.14
CA LYS A 128 -2.52 -33.61 -14.79
C LYS A 128 -1.90 -32.25 -14.42
N SER A 129 -2.69 -31.19 -14.37
CA SER A 129 -2.18 -29.84 -14.09
C SER A 129 -2.21 -29.59 -12.59
N VAL A 130 -1.07 -29.81 -11.94
CA VAL A 130 -0.85 -29.51 -10.51
C VAL A 130 0.25 -28.46 -10.38
N THR A 131 -0.04 -27.34 -9.73
CA THR A 131 0.98 -26.39 -9.29
C THR A 131 1.32 -26.73 -7.85
N SER A 132 2.59 -27.03 -7.55
CA SER A 132 3.04 -27.38 -6.20
C SER A 132 4.09 -26.42 -5.67
N LEU A 133 4.03 -26.13 -4.37
CA LEU A 133 5.10 -25.55 -3.57
C LEU A 133 5.51 -26.55 -2.50
N PHE A 134 6.82 -26.72 -2.37
CA PHE A 134 7.44 -27.39 -1.25
C PHE A 134 8.51 -26.47 -0.69
N ALA A 135 8.38 -26.10 0.58
CA ALA A 135 9.33 -25.21 1.25
C ALA A 135 9.67 -25.75 2.63
N THR A 136 10.91 -25.51 3.07
CA THR A 136 11.36 -25.87 4.42
C THR A 136 12.18 -24.72 4.99
N SER A 137 11.83 -24.28 6.19
CA SER A 137 12.47 -23.17 6.87
C SER A 137 12.85 -23.52 8.30
N LYS A 138 13.84 -22.80 8.83
CA LYS A 138 14.05 -22.69 10.27
C LYS A 138 13.10 -21.62 10.80
N GLY A 139 12.29 -21.98 11.79
CA GLY A 139 11.31 -21.12 12.39
C GLY A 139 10.10 -20.81 11.49
N LEU A 140 9.17 -20.04 12.05
CA LEU A 140 7.91 -19.66 11.40
C LEU A 140 8.05 -18.43 10.49
N ASP A 141 9.16 -17.69 10.58
CA ASP A 141 9.35 -16.38 9.92
C ASP A 141 9.26 -16.46 8.38
N ASN A 142 9.62 -17.59 7.80
CA ASN A 142 9.60 -17.80 6.34
C ASN A 142 8.30 -18.47 5.84
N VAL A 143 7.35 -18.81 6.72
CA VAL A 143 6.09 -19.43 6.28
C VAL A 143 5.30 -18.49 5.39
N ILE A 144 5.19 -17.21 5.79
CA ILE A 144 4.38 -16.23 5.06
C ILE A 144 4.96 -15.90 3.67
N PRO A 145 6.29 -15.63 3.53
CA PRO A 145 6.91 -15.46 2.21
C PRO A 145 6.66 -16.63 1.25
N GLU A 146 6.80 -17.87 1.73
CA GLU A 146 6.65 -19.07 0.91
C GLU A 146 5.21 -19.25 0.43
N ILE A 147 4.22 -19.10 1.31
CA ILE A 147 2.80 -19.16 0.92
C ILE A 147 2.48 -18.00 -0.06
N SER A 148 3.09 -16.82 0.12
CA SER A 148 2.94 -15.69 -0.82
C SER A 148 3.47 -16.04 -2.21
N GLU A 149 4.63 -16.68 -2.31
CA GLU A 149 5.18 -17.14 -3.59
C GLU A 149 4.28 -18.19 -4.27
N PHE A 150 3.72 -19.13 -3.49
CA PHE A 150 2.75 -20.09 -4.02
C PHE A 150 1.48 -19.43 -4.54
N ALA A 151 0.94 -18.44 -3.82
CA ALA A 151 -0.24 -17.70 -4.26
C ALA A 151 -0.02 -17.02 -5.63
N LEU A 152 1.18 -16.47 -5.84
CA LEU A 152 1.57 -15.86 -7.12
C LEU A 152 1.66 -16.89 -8.24
N LYS A 153 2.31 -18.04 -8.00
CA LYS A 153 2.38 -19.15 -8.96
C LYS A 153 0.99 -19.71 -9.30
N ALA A 154 0.13 -19.87 -8.30
CA ALA A 154 -1.25 -20.29 -8.47
C ALA A 154 -2.03 -19.30 -9.35
N ASN A 155 -1.95 -18.00 -9.05
CA ASN A 155 -2.66 -16.96 -9.81
C ASN A 155 -2.17 -16.86 -11.27
N SER A 156 -0.85 -16.95 -11.50
CA SER A 156 -0.27 -17.02 -12.85
C SER A 156 -0.84 -18.20 -13.65
N ARG A 157 -0.95 -19.38 -13.02
CA ARG A 157 -1.54 -20.57 -13.65
C ARG A 157 -3.04 -20.43 -13.90
N ILE A 158 -3.81 -19.90 -12.94
CA ILE A 158 -5.26 -19.70 -13.07
C ILE A 158 -5.59 -18.70 -14.17
N THR A 159 -4.84 -17.60 -14.26
CA THR A 159 -5.14 -16.48 -15.17
C THR A 159 -4.44 -16.58 -16.52
N GLY A 160 -3.52 -17.53 -16.70
CA GLY A 160 -2.72 -17.72 -17.91
C GLY A 160 -1.73 -16.57 -18.18
N LYS A 161 -1.53 -15.66 -17.22
CA LYS A 161 -0.52 -14.59 -17.32
C LYS A 161 0.85 -15.12 -16.92
N PRO A 162 1.91 -14.86 -17.70
CA PRO A 162 3.24 -15.38 -17.39
C PRO A 162 3.73 -14.88 -16.03
N TYR A 163 4.32 -15.81 -15.28
CA TYR A 163 5.09 -15.59 -14.06
C TYR A 163 6.28 -14.69 -14.38
N SER A 164 6.33 -13.47 -13.82
CA SER A 164 7.56 -12.67 -13.81
C SER A 164 8.20 -12.81 -12.43
N VAL A 165 9.23 -13.65 -12.32
CA VAL A 165 10.30 -13.36 -11.36
C VAL A 165 11.06 -12.21 -11.99
N TYR A 166 10.87 -10.99 -11.52
CA TYR A 166 11.69 -9.90 -12.00
C TYR A 166 13.12 -10.12 -11.48
N SER A 167 13.95 -10.75 -12.32
CA SER A 167 15.34 -10.34 -12.44
C SER A 167 15.33 -8.88 -12.88
N SER A 168 15.94 -8.01 -12.09
CA SER A 168 16.14 -6.59 -12.41
C SER A 168 16.58 -6.41 -13.87
N PRO A 169 15.99 -5.48 -14.64
CA PRO A 169 16.43 -5.20 -16.00
C PRO A 169 17.87 -4.68 -16.00
N PRO A 170 18.66 -4.96 -17.06
CA PRO A 170 20.00 -4.38 -17.18
C PRO A 170 19.89 -2.85 -17.17
N PRO A 171 20.81 -2.14 -16.50
CA PRO A 171 20.78 -0.69 -16.42
C PRO A 171 20.82 -0.09 -17.82
N PRO A 172 20.09 1.02 -18.07
CA PRO A 172 20.19 1.73 -19.34
C PRO A 172 21.64 2.16 -19.58
N PRO A 173 22.10 2.17 -20.85
CA PRO A 173 23.44 2.64 -21.17
C PRO A 173 23.61 4.10 -20.69
N PRO A 174 24.82 4.49 -20.24
CA PRO A 174 25.08 5.86 -19.79
C PRO A 174 24.69 6.87 -20.87
N PRO A 175 24.11 8.03 -20.52
CA PRO A 175 23.91 9.10 -21.48
C PRO A 175 25.27 9.53 -22.03
N THR A 176 25.39 9.54 -23.37
CA THR A 176 26.54 10.10 -24.08
C THR A 176 26.64 11.57 -23.70
N ALA A 177 27.66 11.92 -22.91
CA ALA A 177 27.94 13.29 -22.52
C ALA A 177 28.28 14.11 -23.77
N SER A 178 27.51 15.17 -24.04
CA SER A 178 27.92 16.24 -24.93
C SER A 178 29.06 17.04 -24.30
N GLU A 179 30.05 17.40 -25.11
CA GLU A 179 31.38 17.91 -24.71
C GLU A 179 31.40 19.32 -24.07
N GLU A 180 30.26 19.97 -23.82
CA GLU A 180 30.23 21.36 -23.37
C GLU A 180 30.37 21.54 -21.84
N ALA A 181 30.28 20.47 -21.04
CA ALA A 181 30.44 20.54 -19.58
C ALA A 181 31.89 20.31 -19.09
N SER A 182 32.86 20.13 -19.99
CA SER A 182 34.25 19.75 -19.63
C SER A 182 35.16 20.92 -19.25
N ALA A 183 34.69 22.18 -19.29
CA ALA A 183 35.54 23.34 -19.04
C ALA A 183 35.71 23.75 -17.56
N PHE A 184 34.93 23.19 -16.63
CA PHE A 184 34.88 23.71 -15.25
C PHE A 184 35.56 22.85 -14.18
N MET A 185 36.10 21.68 -14.51
CA MET A 185 36.66 20.74 -13.51
C MET A 185 38.10 20.31 -13.80
N SER A 186 38.86 21.13 -14.54
CA SER A 186 40.32 21.05 -14.64
C SER A 186 40.99 21.71 -13.42
N GLY A 187 40.74 21.15 -12.24
CA GLY A 187 41.39 21.57 -11.01
C GLY A 187 41.51 20.39 -10.05
N PHE A 188 42.74 19.90 -9.89
CA PHE A 188 43.17 18.98 -8.83
C PHE A 188 43.01 17.47 -9.08
N LEU A 189 43.77 17.01 -10.08
CA LEU A 189 44.80 15.96 -10.00
C LEU A 189 44.63 14.80 -9.00
N VAL A 190 44.38 13.62 -9.58
CA VAL A 190 44.76 12.23 -9.20
C VAL A 190 46.30 12.12 -9.06
N PRO A 191 46.97 11.28 -8.20
CA PRO A 191 46.98 9.80 -8.32
C PRO A 191 47.29 8.99 -7.00
N LYS A 192 47.27 7.65 -6.87
CA LYS A 192 47.22 6.48 -7.78
C LYS A 192 46.93 5.18 -6.99
N LYS A 193 46.21 4.26 -7.65
CA LYS A 193 46.41 2.79 -7.78
C LYS A 193 46.24 1.82 -6.59
N GLY A 194 45.30 0.88 -6.80
CA GLY A 194 45.43 -0.51 -6.34
C GLY A 194 44.18 -1.40 -6.57
N LYS A 195 44.08 -2.02 -7.75
CA LYS A 195 43.37 -3.28 -8.14
C LYS A 195 41.90 -3.52 -7.69
N GLY A 196 40.97 -3.60 -8.67
CA GLY A 196 39.57 -4.04 -8.47
C GLY A 196 39.36 -5.55 -8.65
N PRO A 197 38.19 -6.04 -9.09
CA PRO A 197 36.82 -5.58 -8.87
C PRO A 197 36.05 -6.60 -8.00
N SER A 198 35.40 -6.16 -6.92
CA SER A 198 34.26 -6.90 -6.36
C SER A 198 32.99 -6.22 -6.82
N SER A 199 32.22 -6.95 -7.62
CA SER A 199 30.84 -6.69 -7.93
C SER A 199 30.03 -6.75 -6.64
N ASP A 200 29.87 -5.60 -6.01
CA ASP A 200 28.90 -5.37 -4.94
C ASP A 200 27.83 -4.44 -5.51
N THR A 201 26.89 -5.04 -6.25
CA THR A 201 25.60 -4.43 -6.53
C THR A 201 24.54 -5.19 -5.74
N GLY A 202 24.77 -5.29 -4.43
CA GLY A 202 23.69 -5.34 -3.45
C GLY A 202 23.07 -3.94 -3.37
N SER A 203 21.75 -3.88 -3.43
CA SER A 203 20.96 -2.67 -3.18
C SER A 203 21.43 -1.97 -1.90
N GLU A 204 21.71 -0.66 -2.00
CA GLU A 204 22.26 0.21 -0.94
C GLU A 204 21.33 0.36 0.29
N PHE A 205 20.20 -0.35 0.32
CA PHE A 205 19.26 -0.44 1.44
C PHE A 205 19.52 -1.63 2.38
N VAL A 206 20.36 -2.60 1.99
CA VAL A 206 20.71 -3.74 2.84
C VAL A 206 22.22 -3.76 3.05
N MET A 207 22.69 -3.15 4.13
CA MET A 207 24.09 -3.28 4.54
C MET A 207 24.20 -3.75 5.98
N SER A 208 24.48 -5.04 6.10
CA SER A 208 25.20 -5.65 7.21
C SER A 208 26.65 -5.16 7.14
N GLY A 209 26.96 -4.06 7.82
CA GLY A 209 28.33 -3.53 7.84
C GLY A 209 28.46 -2.22 8.62
N ASP A 210 29.59 -2.08 9.31
CA ASP A 210 29.97 -1.06 10.30
C ASP A 210 29.45 0.38 10.01
N PRO A 211 28.75 1.07 10.95
CA PRO A 211 27.99 2.29 10.65
C PRO A 211 28.80 3.55 10.34
N LEU A 212 30.13 3.50 10.45
CA LEU A 212 30.98 4.69 10.51
C LEU A 212 31.78 4.98 9.23
N ARG A 213 31.62 4.20 8.15
CA ARG A 213 32.35 4.46 6.89
C ARG A 213 31.49 4.34 5.63
N LEU A 214 30.36 5.04 5.59
CA LEU A 214 29.65 5.29 4.33
C LEU A 214 30.23 6.56 3.66
N LYS A 215 30.35 6.54 2.32
CA LYS A 215 31.02 7.55 1.48
C LYS A 215 30.46 8.98 1.66
N LYS A 216 31.30 9.99 1.31
CA LYS A 216 31.00 11.44 1.31
C LYS A 216 29.56 11.74 0.87
N GLY A 217 28.78 12.35 1.78
CA GLY A 217 27.44 12.90 1.50
C GLY A 217 26.28 12.16 2.16
N PHE A 218 26.48 10.95 2.68
CA PHE A 218 25.44 10.22 3.40
C PHE A 218 25.61 10.40 4.91
N TRP A 219 24.72 11.17 5.52
CA TRP A 219 24.63 11.29 6.98
C TRP A 219 23.53 10.38 7.53
N LYS A 220 23.79 9.77 8.68
CA LYS A 220 22.83 8.97 9.42
C LYS A 220 22.72 9.52 10.83
N SER A 221 21.49 9.66 11.32
CA SER A 221 21.25 10.05 12.71
C SER A 221 21.81 9.04 13.70
N GLN A 222 21.94 9.47 14.95
CA GLN A 222 22.14 8.55 16.05
C GLN A 222 20.99 7.53 16.13
N ARG A 223 21.26 6.36 16.69
CA ARG A 223 20.21 5.38 16.97
C ARG A 223 19.22 5.97 17.99
N LEU A 224 17.95 5.95 17.64
CA LEU A 224 16.84 6.25 18.56
C LEU A 224 16.37 4.92 19.18
N ASP A 225 16.11 4.92 20.49
CA ASP A 225 15.81 3.73 21.30
C ASP A 225 14.30 3.46 21.46
N PHE A 226 13.48 4.07 20.59
CA PHE A 226 12.03 3.90 20.56
C PHE A 226 11.52 3.64 19.14
N GLY A 227 10.35 3.03 19.03
CA GLY A 227 9.69 2.77 17.76
C GLY A 227 9.06 4.06 17.19
N ILE A 228 9.61 4.54 16.08
CA ILE A 228 9.07 5.69 15.35
C ILE A 228 7.79 5.28 14.63
N LYS A 229 6.73 6.08 14.79
CA LYS A 229 5.46 5.91 14.08
C LYS A 229 5.24 6.94 12.97
N GLY A 230 5.81 8.13 13.11
CA GLY A 230 5.66 9.22 12.16
C GLY A 230 6.82 10.19 12.27
N ILE A 231 7.14 10.84 11.16
CA ILE A 231 8.21 11.82 11.04
C ILE A 231 7.76 12.91 10.05
N ALA A 232 8.02 14.15 10.39
CA ALA A 232 7.75 15.31 9.54
C ALA A 232 8.81 16.39 9.78
N VAL A 233 8.95 17.31 8.83
CA VAL A 233 9.97 18.37 8.89
C VAL A 233 9.35 19.73 8.57
N GLY A 234 9.56 20.71 9.44
CA GLY A 234 9.06 22.07 9.25
C GLY A 234 9.63 23.02 10.29
N ASP A 235 9.50 24.33 10.05
CA ASP A 235 9.89 25.38 11.01
C ASP A 235 8.79 25.51 12.05
N VAL A 236 8.94 24.82 13.18
CA VAL A 236 7.88 24.70 14.20
C VAL A 236 8.07 25.67 15.36
N ASP A 237 9.19 26.40 15.43
CA ASP A 237 9.43 27.44 16.43
C ASP A 237 9.52 28.87 15.83
N GLY A 238 9.46 29.00 14.51
CA GLY A 238 9.39 30.28 13.78
C GLY A 238 10.74 30.97 13.62
N ASP A 239 11.86 30.24 13.78
CA ASP A 239 13.21 30.81 13.68
C ASP A 239 13.81 30.78 12.26
N GLY A 240 13.04 30.30 11.28
CA GLY A 240 13.43 30.16 9.88
C GLY A 240 14.22 28.88 9.57
N LYS A 241 14.55 28.06 10.57
CA LYS A 241 15.18 26.75 10.42
C LYS A 241 14.14 25.66 10.62
N LYS A 242 14.37 24.51 9.99
CA LYS A 242 13.44 23.38 10.07
C LYS A 242 13.85 22.37 11.14
N GLU A 243 12.84 21.87 11.84
CA GLU A 243 12.98 20.82 12.85
C GLU A 243 12.51 19.51 12.28
N THR A 244 13.14 18.43 12.75
CA THR A 244 12.61 17.09 12.56
C THR A 244 11.71 16.75 13.73
N VAL A 245 10.41 16.64 13.48
CA VAL A 245 9.42 16.21 14.45
C VAL A 245 9.18 14.72 14.27
N VAL A 246 9.19 13.96 15.37
CA VAL A 246 9.03 12.51 15.38
C VAL A 246 8.01 12.14 16.44
N ILE A 247 7.17 11.14 16.18
CA ILE A 247 6.29 10.54 17.18
C ILE A 247 6.61 9.07 17.45
N ASP A 248 6.43 8.67 18.69
CA ASP A 248 6.26 7.26 19.08
C ASP A 248 4.77 6.95 19.34
N LYS A 249 4.47 5.95 20.18
CA LYS A 249 3.08 5.63 20.57
C LYS A 249 2.33 6.82 21.19
N ASN A 250 2.98 7.66 22.00
CA ASN A 250 2.30 8.70 22.77
C ASN A 250 3.17 9.91 23.13
N SER A 251 4.33 10.08 22.49
CA SER A 251 5.23 11.21 22.72
C SER A 251 5.63 11.85 21.39
N ILE A 252 5.74 13.18 21.40
CA ILE A 252 6.30 13.99 20.32
C ILE A 252 7.74 14.36 20.70
N TYR A 253 8.65 14.23 19.77
CA TYR A 253 10.06 14.60 19.90
C TYR A 253 10.38 15.61 18.81
N ILE A 254 10.92 16.75 19.20
CA ILE A 254 11.29 17.84 18.29
C ILE A 254 12.80 17.96 18.32
N TYR A 255 13.42 17.74 17.16
CA TYR A 255 14.87 17.76 17.00
C TYR A 255 15.31 18.88 16.07
N ARG A 256 16.44 19.51 16.36
CA ARG A 256 17.16 20.35 15.42
C ARG A 256 18.35 19.58 14.86
N TYR A 257 18.52 19.62 13.55
CA TYR A 257 19.76 19.16 12.93
C TYR A 257 20.86 20.18 13.21
N SER A 258 21.93 19.77 13.89
CA SER A 258 23.08 20.61 14.20
C SER A 258 24.29 19.71 14.39
N GLU A 259 25.48 20.12 13.94
CA GLU A 259 26.74 19.41 14.15
C GLU A 259 26.67 17.90 13.81
N ASP A 260 26.06 17.57 12.67
CA ASP A 260 25.87 16.18 12.22
C ASP A 260 25.16 15.28 13.24
N ARG A 261 24.19 15.84 13.97
CA ARG A 261 23.32 15.09 14.91
C ARG A 261 21.93 15.70 14.99
N LEU A 262 20.96 14.89 15.44
CA LEU A 262 19.65 15.38 15.88
C LEU A 262 19.76 15.80 17.35
N ALA A 263 19.86 17.10 17.61
CA ALA A 263 19.78 17.64 18.96
C ALA A 263 18.31 17.71 19.40
N LEU A 264 17.94 17.02 20.48
CA LEU A 264 16.57 17.06 21.01
C LEU A 264 16.32 18.44 21.63
N ILE A 265 15.36 19.18 21.10
CA ILE A 265 14.91 20.47 21.62
C ILE A 265 13.85 20.25 22.71
N LYS A 266 12.82 19.45 22.38
CA LYS A 266 11.68 19.21 23.26
C LYS A 266 11.18 17.79 23.12
N LYS A 267 10.81 17.19 24.25
CA LYS A 267 9.96 16.00 24.31
C LYS A 267 8.65 16.37 24.98
N ILE A 268 7.54 16.08 24.31
CA ILE A 268 6.19 16.33 24.81
C ILE A 268 5.52 14.98 25.00
N LYS A 269 5.18 14.64 26.23
CA LYS A 269 4.62 13.33 26.59
C LYS A 269 3.11 13.41 26.72
N GLY A 270 2.41 12.59 25.97
CA GLY A 270 0.98 12.37 26.07
C GLY A 270 0.57 11.43 27.21
N LYS A 271 -0.70 11.09 27.22
CA LYS A 271 -1.31 10.16 28.19
C LYS A 271 -0.93 8.72 27.85
N LYS A 272 -1.06 7.82 28.84
CA LYS A 272 -0.83 6.38 28.61
C LYS A 272 -1.86 5.74 27.68
N SER A 273 -3.07 6.31 27.64
CA SER A 273 -4.19 5.88 26.80
C SER A 273 -4.08 6.35 25.36
N ASP A 274 -3.18 7.29 25.06
CA ASP A 274 -2.98 7.82 23.72
C ASP A 274 -2.32 6.78 22.81
N ASN A 275 -2.67 6.85 21.53
CA ASN A 275 -2.09 6.08 20.45
C ASN A 275 -1.96 6.98 19.21
N TYR A 276 -0.82 7.66 19.11
CA TYR A 276 -0.50 8.49 17.96
C TYR A 276 -0.31 7.61 16.72
N LEU A 277 -0.98 8.01 15.63
CA LEU A 277 -1.05 7.24 14.38
C LEU A 277 -0.23 7.88 13.26
N SER A 278 -0.42 9.18 13.07
CA SER A 278 0.26 9.97 12.05
C SER A 278 0.69 11.31 12.61
N LEU A 279 1.68 11.89 11.96
CA LEU A 279 2.28 13.18 12.26
C LEU A 279 2.51 13.90 10.94
N ASP A 280 2.04 15.14 10.85
CA ASP A 280 2.29 16.04 9.75
C ASP A 280 2.64 17.43 10.29
N VAL A 281 3.40 18.22 9.53
CA VAL A 281 3.83 19.57 9.93
C VAL A 281 3.63 20.51 8.76
N ALA A 282 2.90 21.62 8.98
CA ALA A 282 2.75 22.71 8.00
C ALA A 282 2.18 23.97 8.64
N ASP A 283 2.52 25.13 8.06
CA ASP A 283 1.90 26.43 8.38
C ASP A 283 0.57 26.56 7.62
N ILE A 284 -0.52 26.04 8.20
CA ILE A 284 -1.85 26.06 7.56
C ILE A 284 -2.59 27.34 7.89
N ASN A 285 -2.33 27.94 9.07
CA ASN A 285 -2.93 29.20 9.47
C ASN A 285 -2.24 30.45 8.88
N LYS A 286 -1.08 30.26 8.23
CA LYS A 286 -0.25 31.26 7.54
C LYS A 286 0.32 32.32 8.47
N ASN A 287 0.67 31.95 9.70
CA ASN A 287 1.29 32.87 10.66
C ASN A 287 2.83 32.82 10.66
N GLY A 288 3.43 31.98 9.82
CA GLY A 288 4.88 31.81 9.71
C GLY A 288 5.48 30.78 10.68
N ILE A 289 4.67 30.13 11.50
CA ILE A 289 5.06 29.02 12.40
C ILE A 289 4.32 27.78 11.92
N SER A 290 5.05 26.70 11.63
CA SER A 290 4.40 25.46 11.21
C SER A 290 3.69 24.81 12.40
N GLU A 291 2.41 24.49 12.23
CA GLU A 291 1.68 23.67 13.19
C GLU A 291 2.06 22.19 13.08
N ILE A 292 1.95 21.47 14.19
CA ILE A 292 2.17 20.03 14.27
C ILE A 292 0.80 19.35 14.39
N PHE A 293 0.39 18.63 13.34
CA PHE A 293 -0.86 17.87 13.29
C PHE A 293 -0.60 16.44 13.73
N VAL A 294 -1.31 16.00 14.76
CA VAL A 294 -1.20 14.64 15.29
C VAL A 294 -2.56 13.95 15.22
N THR A 295 -2.62 12.86 14.45
CA THR A 295 -3.77 11.96 14.52
C THR A 295 -3.61 11.04 15.72
N ASN A 296 -4.55 11.10 16.66
CA ASN A 296 -4.52 10.32 17.90
C ASN A 296 -5.79 9.50 18.05
N LEU A 297 -5.64 8.25 18.47
CA LEU A 297 -6.74 7.42 18.95
C LEU A 297 -6.61 7.20 20.46
N VAL A 298 -7.70 7.41 21.17
CA VAL A 298 -7.86 6.98 22.56
C VAL A 298 -8.90 5.86 22.55
N ASP A 299 -8.43 4.64 22.81
CA ASP A 299 -9.17 3.41 22.54
C ASP A 299 -9.59 3.33 21.07
N THR A 300 -10.88 3.57 20.77
CA THR A 300 -11.43 3.63 19.41
C THR A 300 -11.91 5.04 19.03
N ARG A 301 -11.74 6.03 19.91
CA ARG A 301 -12.18 7.40 19.66
C ARG A 301 -11.06 8.20 18.99
N LEU A 302 -11.42 8.92 17.95
CA LEU A 302 -10.56 9.88 17.30
C LEU A 302 -10.46 11.15 18.15
N GLU A 303 -9.28 11.39 18.72
CA GLU A 303 -8.95 12.53 19.58
C GLU A 303 -7.71 13.26 19.04
N SER A 304 -7.69 13.47 17.71
CA SER A 304 -6.64 14.20 17.02
C SER A 304 -6.48 15.63 17.54
N PHE A 305 -5.27 16.16 17.42
CA PHE A 305 -4.94 17.48 17.95
C PHE A 305 -3.87 18.17 17.14
N VAL A 306 -3.74 19.47 17.40
CA VAL A 306 -2.76 20.34 16.76
C VAL A 306 -1.93 21.01 17.84
N MET A 307 -0.61 21.05 17.67
CA MET A 307 0.30 21.79 18.52
C MET A 307 0.87 22.97 17.74
N GLU A 308 1.11 24.07 18.44
CA GLU A 308 1.72 25.26 17.88
C GLU A 308 2.70 25.85 18.90
N PHE A 309 3.78 26.46 18.43
CA PHE A 309 4.70 27.18 19.30
C PHE A 309 4.16 28.58 19.59
N GLN A 310 3.83 28.82 20.86
CA GLN A 310 3.31 30.10 21.31
C GLN A 310 4.05 30.53 22.57
N LYS A 311 4.49 31.80 22.60
CA LYS A 311 5.11 32.42 23.78
C LYS A 311 6.29 31.63 24.35
N GLY A 312 7.07 30.98 23.49
CA GLY A 312 8.27 30.25 23.90
C GLY A 312 8.07 28.78 24.27
N ASP A 313 6.86 28.23 24.14
CA ASP A 313 6.63 26.79 24.34
C ASP A 313 5.62 26.21 23.34
N PHE A 314 5.63 24.88 23.20
CA PHE A 314 4.68 24.15 22.38
C PHE A 314 3.39 23.91 23.15
N VAL A 315 2.30 24.51 22.66
CA VAL A 315 0.97 24.42 23.28
C VAL A 315 0.02 23.67 22.36
N LYS A 316 -0.89 22.89 22.95
CA LYS A 316 -1.99 22.30 22.20
C LYS A 316 -3.01 23.40 21.90
N ILE A 317 -3.27 23.64 20.63
CA ILE A 317 -4.40 24.46 20.22
C ILE A 317 -5.62 23.56 20.13
N GLU A 318 -6.75 24.01 20.67
CA GLU A 318 -8.02 23.27 20.64
C GLU A 318 -9.09 24.01 19.82
N PRO A 319 -8.90 24.15 18.50
CA PRO A 319 -9.95 24.69 17.64
C PRO A 319 -11.19 23.79 17.69
N ALA A 320 -12.36 24.38 17.48
CA ALA A 320 -13.58 23.61 17.37
C ALA A 320 -13.52 22.65 16.17
N GLY A 321 -13.97 21.40 16.35
CA GLY A 321 -14.22 20.46 15.25
C GLY A 321 -13.01 19.70 14.69
N ILE A 322 -11.89 19.62 15.41
CA ILE A 322 -10.61 19.07 14.90
C ILE A 322 -10.46 17.55 14.83
N ASN A 323 -11.52 16.78 15.06
CA ASN A 323 -11.43 15.32 15.11
C ASN A 323 -11.44 14.71 13.69
N TYR A 324 -10.32 14.87 12.98
CA TYR A 324 -10.05 14.26 11.68
C TYR A 324 -8.82 13.37 11.74
N PHE A 325 -8.78 12.36 10.87
CA PHE A 325 -7.53 11.78 10.41
C PHE A 325 -6.84 12.83 9.53
N PHE A 326 -5.72 13.35 9.99
CA PHE A 326 -4.99 14.41 9.31
C PHE A 326 -3.97 13.85 8.31
N LYS A 327 -3.80 14.57 7.22
CA LYS A 327 -2.64 14.45 6.33
C LYS A 327 -2.32 15.81 5.74
N VAL A 328 -1.04 16.15 5.66
CA VAL A 328 -0.61 17.28 4.84
C VAL A 328 -0.06 16.73 3.52
N ILE A 329 -0.45 17.36 2.42
CA ILE A 329 0.15 17.11 1.10
C ILE A 329 0.69 18.42 0.53
N GLU A 330 1.75 18.33 -0.25
CA GLU A 330 2.26 19.46 -1.02
C GLU A 330 1.59 19.50 -2.38
N THR A 331 1.13 20.69 -2.78
CA THR A 331 0.55 20.92 -4.10
C THR A 331 1.30 22.03 -4.82
N SER A 332 1.48 21.86 -6.11
CA SER A 332 2.22 22.76 -7.01
C SER A 332 1.61 24.16 -7.08
N LYS A 333 0.29 24.27 -6.80
CA LYS A 333 -0.48 25.52 -6.90
C LYS A 333 -0.67 26.24 -5.58
N ASN A 334 -0.88 25.50 -4.48
CA ASN A 334 -1.31 26.07 -3.21
C ASN A 334 -0.30 25.88 -2.07
N GLY A 335 0.84 25.23 -2.33
CA GLY A 335 1.77 24.80 -1.29
C GLY A 335 1.16 23.69 -0.44
N SER A 336 1.46 23.71 0.86
CA SER A 336 0.95 22.74 1.82
C SER A 336 -0.59 22.83 1.94
N MET A 337 -1.24 21.68 1.84
CA MET A 337 -2.68 21.52 1.95
C MET A 337 -3.01 20.51 3.05
N LEU A 338 -3.79 20.95 4.04
CA LEU A 338 -4.28 20.06 5.08
C LEU A 338 -5.52 19.32 4.58
N LEU A 339 -5.50 18.01 4.72
CA LEU A 339 -6.61 17.11 4.44
C LEU A 339 -7.13 16.49 5.73
N GLY A 340 -8.43 16.22 5.73
CA GLY A 340 -9.15 15.58 6.83
C GLY A 340 -10.10 14.51 6.32
N GLN A 341 -10.22 13.42 7.08
CA GLN A 341 -11.30 12.44 6.94
C GLN A 341 -11.85 12.10 8.33
N LYS A 342 -13.17 11.97 8.45
CA LYS A 342 -13.81 11.71 9.75
C LYS A 342 -13.73 10.23 10.11
N ALA A 343 -13.84 9.94 11.40
CA ALA A 343 -14.05 8.57 11.88
C ALA A 343 -15.49 8.09 11.60
N GLY A 344 -15.64 6.82 11.27
CA GLY A 344 -16.94 6.21 11.01
C GLY A 344 -17.54 5.48 12.21
N LEU A 345 -18.87 5.35 12.18
CA LEU A 345 -19.61 4.53 13.15
C LEU A 345 -19.41 3.04 12.88
N ASP A 346 -19.48 2.62 11.61
CA ASP A 346 -19.38 1.21 11.20
C ASP A 346 -17.99 0.82 10.69
N GLY A 347 -17.16 1.78 10.24
CA GLY A 347 -15.77 1.58 9.80
C GLY A 347 -14.80 2.60 10.40
N LEU A 348 -13.50 2.45 10.15
CA LEU A 348 -12.48 3.38 10.66
C LEU A 348 -12.65 4.80 10.10
N PHE A 349 -13.00 4.92 8.83
CA PHE A 349 -13.16 6.18 8.11
C PHE A 349 -14.62 6.36 7.70
N TYR A 350 -15.06 7.61 7.62
CA TYR A 350 -16.39 8.01 7.15
C TYR A 350 -16.32 9.22 6.24
N GLY A 351 -17.17 9.19 5.22
CA GLY A 351 -17.23 10.23 4.20
C GLY A 351 -16.01 10.25 3.29
N GLY A 352 -15.99 11.26 2.40
CA GLY A 352 -14.84 11.55 1.55
C GLY A 352 -13.72 12.26 2.32
N VAL A 353 -12.61 12.47 1.62
CA VAL A 353 -11.51 13.30 2.12
C VAL A 353 -11.79 14.76 1.74
N THR A 354 -11.66 15.66 2.71
CA THR A 354 -11.89 17.10 2.54
C THR A 354 -10.60 17.87 2.76
N GLN A 355 -10.39 18.95 2.00
CA GLN A 355 -9.44 19.98 2.41
C GLN A 355 -9.99 20.71 3.64
N LEU A 356 -9.11 20.88 4.62
CA LEU A 356 -9.35 21.70 5.80
C LEU A 356 -8.60 23.02 5.66
N VAL A 357 -9.28 24.13 5.96
CA VAL A 357 -8.69 25.48 5.98
C VAL A 357 -8.86 26.13 7.32
N TRP A 358 -7.88 26.92 7.73
CA TRP A 358 -7.98 27.76 8.92
C TRP A 358 -8.79 29.02 8.63
N LYS A 359 -9.93 29.20 9.31
CA LYS A 359 -10.76 30.39 9.20
C LYS A 359 -11.57 30.59 10.47
N ASP A 360 -11.68 31.84 10.94
CA ASP A 360 -12.40 32.21 12.17
C ASP A 360 -11.94 31.42 13.42
N ASN A 361 -10.62 31.21 13.55
CA ASN A 361 -9.97 30.45 14.62
C ASN A 361 -10.40 28.97 14.73
N LYS A 362 -10.78 28.36 13.60
CA LYS A 362 -11.11 26.93 13.51
C LYS A 362 -10.69 26.36 12.17
N TYR A 363 -10.51 25.04 12.13
CA TYR A 363 -10.36 24.31 10.87
C TYR A 363 -11.75 23.98 10.32
N MET A 364 -12.01 24.38 9.08
CA MET A 364 -13.28 24.14 8.38
C MET A 364 -13.06 23.35 7.10
N GLU A 365 -14.01 22.48 6.77
CA GLU A 365 -14.04 21.80 5.48
C GLU A 365 -14.30 22.83 4.37
N GLU A 366 -13.41 22.91 3.39
CA GLU A 366 -13.54 23.82 2.25
C GLU A 366 -14.04 23.11 0.99
N LYS A 367 -13.33 22.07 0.56
CA LYS A 367 -13.68 21.28 -0.63
C LYS A 367 -13.47 19.79 -0.42
N ASN A 368 -14.35 18.99 -1.01
CA ASN A 368 -14.13 17.55 -1.13
C ASN A 368 -13.09 17.28 -2.22
N ILE A 369 -12.17 16.36 -1.94
CA ILE A 369 -11.25 15.82 -2.95
C ILE A 369 -12.00 14.73 -3.73
N PRO A 370 -12.04 14.79 -5.08
CA PRO A 370 -12.82 13.87 -5.91
C PRO A 370 -12.13 12.51 -6.03
N LEU A 371 -11.98 11.82 -4.90
CA LEU A 371 -11.32 10.52 -4.86
C LEU A 371 -12.26 9.39 -5.28
N PRO A 372 -11.72 8.30 -5.85
CA PRO A 372 -12.48 7.07 -6.06
C PRO A 372 -13.09 6.53 -4.77
N ARG A 373 -14.14 5.72 -4.90
CA ARG A 373 -14.82 5.10 -3.75
C ARG A 373 -13.84 4.33 -2.88
N ASN A 374 -14.02 4.45 -1.56
CA ASN A 374 -13.20 3.80 -0.52
C ASN A 374 -11.74 4.28 -0.42
N ALA A 375 -11.33 5.32 -1.16
CA ALA A 375 -10.06 5.96 -0.90
C ALA A 375 -10.05 6.60 0.50
N ILE A 376 -8.92 6.46 1.19
CA ILE A 376 -8.70 6.99 2.53
C ILE A 376 -7.67 8.11 2.50
N VAL A 377 -7.71 9.01 3.48
CA VAL A 377 -6.82 10.19 3.56
C VAL A 377 -5.33 9.83 3.45
N TYR A 378 -4.92 8.69 4.01
CA TYR A 378 -3.51 8.26 3.97
C TYR A 378 -3.07 7.66 2.63
N GLY A 379 -4.01 7.18 1.82
CA GLY A 379 -3.75 6.34 0.67
C GLY A 379 -3.43 7.07 -0.64
N PHE A 380 -3.36 8.40 -0.67
CA PHE A 380 -3.15 9.14 -1.93
C PHE A 380 -2.33 10.42 -1.78
N ASN A 381 -1.78 10.91 -2.89
CA ASN A 381 -1.23 12.25 -3.05
C ASN A 381 -1.74 12.89 -4.35
N LEU A 382 -1.57 14.21 -4.49
CA LEU A 382 -1.83 14.95 -5.71
C LEU A 382 -0.49 15.33 -6.35
N ILE A 383 -0.25 14.89 -7.57
CA ILE A 383 1.04 15.09 -8.25
C ILE A 383 0.78 15.28 -9.74
N ASP A 384 1.40 16.30 -10.34
CA ASP A 384 1.47 16.48 -11.80
C ASP A 384 2.48 15.47 -12.38
N VAL A 385 1.99 14.30 -12.79
CA VAL A 385 2.86 13.19 -13.22
C VAL A 385 3.23 13.28 -14.69
N ASP A 386 2.42 13.96 -15.51
CA ASP A 386 2.64 14.12 -16.95
C ASP A 386 3.20 15.51 -17.34
N LYS A 387 3.34 16.41 -16.37
CA LYS A 387 3.88 17.77 -16.49
C LYS A 387 2.99 18.69 -17.34
N ASP A 388 1.67 18.49 -17.34
CA ASP A 388 0.72 19.34 -18.04
C ASP A 388 0.25 20.57 -17.21
N GLY A 389 0.70 20.68 -15.96
CA GLY A 389 0.32 21.73 -15.01
C GLY A 389 -0.99 21.45 -14.24
N LYS A 390 -1.58 20.27 -14.39
CA LYS A 390 -2.68 19.74 -13.57
C LYS A 390 -2.13 18.60 -12.71
N GLU A 391 -2.74 18.42 -11.55
CA GLU A 391 -2.32 17.36 -10.64
C GLU A 391 -3.26 16.17 -10.77
N GLU A 392 -2.68 14.98 -10.90
CA GLU A 392 -3.35 13.70 -10.89
C GLU A 392 -3.47 13.17 -9.46
N ILE A 393 -4.48 12.34 -9.23
CA ILE A 393 -4.62 11.58 -7.99
C ILE A 393 -3.79 10.32 -8.12
N VAL A 394 -2.68 10.28 -7.39
CA VAL A 394 -1.83 9.09 -7.27
C VAL A 394 -2.20 8.39 -5.97
N LEU A 395 -2.79 7.20 -6.05
CA LEU A 395 -3.30 6.48 -4.88
C LEU A 395 -2.87 5.03 -4.84
N ILE A 396 -2.72 4.50 -3.63
CA ILE A 396 -2.59 3.08 -3.35
C ILE A 396 -3.98 2.57 -3.00
N ASP A 397 -4.47 1.57 -3.73
CA ASP A 397 -5.77 0.97 -3.47
C ASP A 397 -5.71 -0.07 -2.34
N ASN A 398 -6.88 -0.60 -1.96
CA ASN A 398 -7.01 -1.60 -0.89
C ASN A 398 -6.32 -2.94 -1.21
N TYR A 399 -5.77 -3.09 -2.42
CA TYR A 399 -5.00 -4.25 -2.87
C TYR A 399 -3.52 -3.90 -3.05
N ASP A 400 -3.08 -2.80 -2.45
CA ASP A 400 -1.72 -2.27 -2.49
C ASP A 400 -1.23 -1.88 -3.90
N ASN A 401 -2.11 -1.78 -4.91
CA ASN A 401 -1.72 -1.33 -6.24
C ASN A 401 -1.67 0.19 -6.28
N LEU A 402 -0.61 0.73 -6.86
CA LEU A 402 -0.56 2.13 -7.26
C LEU A 402 -1.46 2.37 -8.47
N LYS A 403 -2.30 3.40 -8.41
CA LYS A 403 -3.19 3.87 -9.46
C LYS A 403 -3.03 5.37 -9.64
N VAL A 404 -3.12 5.80 -10.88
CA VAL A 404 -3.12 7.22 -11.25
C VAL A 404 -4.46 7.52 -11.89
N PHE A 405 -5.17 8.49 -11.33
CA PHE A 405 -6.41 9.01 -11.87
C PHE A 405 -6.23 10.47 -12.27
N SER A 406 -6.93 10.90 -13.32
CA SER A 406 -7.06 12.31 -13.63
C SER A 406 -7.74 13.06 -12.48
N ASN A 407 -7.65 14.39 -12.49
CA ASN A 407 -8.39 15.23 -11.54
C ASN A 407 -9.93 15.13 -11.68
N SER A 408 -10.43 14.55 -12.78
CA SER A 408 -11.86 14.26 -13.00
C SER A 408 -12.26 12.86 -12.50
N GLY A 409 -11.30 12.06 -12.01
CA GLY A 409 -11.53 10.72 -11.48
C GLY A 409 -11.46 9.60 -12.52
N GLU A 410 -10.97 9.87 -13.74
CA GLU A 410 -10.75 8.85 -14.76
C GLU A 410 -9.46 8.08 -14.48
N LEU A 411 -9.51 6.74 -14.51
CA LEU A 411 -8.31 5.92 -14.32
C LEU A 411 -7.40 6.06 -15.55
N MET A 412 -6.22 6.65 -15.36
CA MET A 412 -5.22 6.83 -16.42
C MET A 412 -4.23 5.68 -16.46
N TRP A 413 -3.83 5.18 -15.29
CA TRP A 413 -2.84 4.11 -15.18
C TRP A 413 -3.01 3.29 -13.91
N LYS A 414 -2.62 2.02 -13.99
CA LYS A 414 -2.54 1.10 -12.85
C LYS A 414 -1.22 0.34 -12.93
N SER A 415 -0.57 0.21 -11.78
CA SER A 415 0.60 -0.65 -11.61
C SER A 415 0.31 -2.13 -11.82
N ASP A 416 1.33 -2.84 -12.29
CA ASP A 416 1.36 -4.30 -12.35
C ASP A 416 1.87 -4.92 -11.03
N GLU A 417 2.55 -4.13 -10.18
CA GLU A 417 3.10 -4.51 -8.88
C GLU A 417 2.35 -3.86 -7.71
N ILE A 418 2.57 -4.39 -6.50
CA ILE A 418 2.06 -3.80 -5.27
C ILE A 418 3.12 -2.89 -4.63
N TYR A 419 2.70 -1.71 -4.20
CA TYR A 419 3.54 -0.67 -3.60
C TYR A 419 3.10 -0.30 -2.17
N GLY A 420 1.95 -0.82 -1.71
CA GLY A 420 1.42 -0.57 -0.38
C GLY A 420 2.02 -1.44 0.72
N GLY A 421 1.72 -1.07 1.97
CA GLY A 421 2.11 -1.78 3.17
C GLY A 421 2.71 -0.88 4.26
N THR A 422 2.15 -0.95 5.46
CA THR A 422 2.72 -0.30 6.65
C THR A 422 2.61 -1.21 7.86
N LYS A 423 3.58 -1.11 8.78
CA LYS A 423 3.49 -1.77 10.10
C LYS A 423 2.53 -1.05 11.05
N ASN A 424 2.16 0.20 10.74
CA ASN A 424 1.15 0.96 11.47
C ASN A 424 -0.23 0.64 10.90
N PHE A 425 -0.75 -0.56 11.22
CA PHE A 425 -2.10 -0.94 10.82
C PHE A 425 -3.15 -0.32 11.74
N LEU A 426 -4.25 0.13 11.16
CA LEU A 426 -5.42 0.60 11.90
C LEU A 426 -6.42 -0.55 12.00
N THR A 427 -6.81 -0.92 13.21
CA THR A 427 -7.89 -1.89 13.45
C THR A 427 -8.90 -1.26 14.38
N LYS A 428 -10.19 -1.48 14.09
CA LYS A 428 -11.29 -0.99 14.94
C LYS A 428 -11.33 -1.71 16.29
N TYR A 429 -10.67 -2.86 16.38
CA TYR A 429 -10.57 -3.68 17.58
C TYR A 429 -9.12 -4.21 17.67
N PRO A 430 -8.24 -3.60 18.49
CA PRO A 430 -7.01 -4.29 18.87
C PRO A 430 -7.43 -5.55 19.62
N SER A 431 -7.21 -6.71 19.00
CA SER A 431 -7.42 -8.04 19.57
C SER A 431 -6.58 -8.27 20.81
#